data_AF-A0A971R9V9-F1
#
_entry.id   AF-A0A971R9V9-F1
#
_cell.length_a   1.000
_cell.length_b   1.000
_cell.length_c   1.000
_cell.angle_alpha   90.00
_cell.angle_beta   90.00
_cell.angle_gamma   90.00
#
_symmetry.space_group_name_H-M   'P 1'
#
loop_
_entity.id
_entity.type
_entity.pdbx_description
1 polymer ?
#
loop_
_entity_poly.entity_id
_entity_poly.type
_entity_poly.pdbx_seq_one_letter_code
_entity_poly.pdbx_strand_id
1 'polypeptide(L)'
;ARNLTNRSSATPIGHPLLGTAERCSIETFISPTTSDWMRLKVPAIKMGPGESSRSHKADEFILKEEIRHAIHKYINFITHLK
;
A
#
# COMPACT_ATOMS: atom_id res chain seq x y z
N ALA A 1 -7.37 24.85 -4.82
CA ALA A 1 -8.72 24.68 -5.41
C ALA A 1 -9.21 23.26 -5.15
N ARG A 2 -10.51 23.06 -4.86
CA ARG A 2 -11.10 21.73 -4.65
C ARG A 2 -11.20 20.99 -5.99
N ASN A 3 -10.59 19.81 -6.10
CA ASN A 3 -10.70 18.97 -7.29
C ASN A 3 -11.82 17.93 -7.12
N LEU A 4 -12.85 18.00 -7.97
CA LEU A 4 -14.04 17.14 -7.91
C LEU A 4 -13.90 15.81 -8.65
N THR A 5 -12.80 15.60 -9.37
CA THR A 5 -12.56 14.38 -10.15
C THR A 5 -11.87 13.29 -9.34
N ASN A 6 -11.35 13.61 -8.14
CA ASN A 6 -10.78 12.61 -7.25
C ASN A 6 -11.84 11.58 -6.87
N ARG A 7 -11.48 10.29 -6.96
CA ARG A 7 -12.31 9.15 -6.59
C ARG A 7 -11.57 8.27 -5.60
N SER A 8 -12.32 7.47 -4.84
CA SER A 8 -11.75 6.37 -4.07
C SER A 8 -11.17 5.32 -5.03
N SER A 9 -10.17 4.59 -4.55
CA SER A 9 -9.52 3.51 -5.29
C SER A 9 -9.75 2.20 -4.55
N ALA A 10 -10.06 1.15 -5.30
CA ALA A 10 -10.15 -0.22 -4.79
C ALA A 10 -9.73 -1.19 -5.88
N THR A 11 -9.03 -2.25 -5.49
CA THR A 11 -8.76 -3.37 -6.41
C THR A 11 -9.95 -4.31 -6.44
N PRO A 12 -10.39 -4.80 -7.62
CA PRO A 12 -11.53 -5.70 -7.73
C PRO A 12 -11.37 -6.97 -6.89
N ILE A 13 -12.47 -7.46 -6.34
CA ILE A 13 -12.52 -8.75 -5.64
C ILE A 13 -12.10 -9.86 -6.61
N GLY A 14 -11.31 -10.81 -6.12
CA GLY A 14 -10.77 -11.91 -6.93
C GLY A 14 -9.54 -11.56 -7.76
N HIS A 15 -9.09 -10.31 -7.77
CA HIS A 15 -7.85 -9.94 -8.47
C HIS A 15 -6.62 -10.61 -7.81
N PRO A 16 -5.63 -11.10 -8.60
CA PRO A 16 -4.46 -11.79 -8.05
C PRO A 16 -3.68 -11.01 -6.98
N LEU A 17 -3.68 -9.68 -7.05
CA LEU A 17 -3.07 -8.82 -6.03
C LEU A 17 -3.64 -9.07 -4.62
N LEU A 18 -4.97 -9.19 -4.49
CA LEU A 18 -5.61 -9.43 -3.19
C LEU A 18 -5.36 -10.86 -2.71
N GLY A 19 -5.48 -11.84 -3.62
CA GLY A 19 -5.18 -13.23 -3.28
C GLY A 19 -3.71 -13.44 -2.89
N THR A 20 -2.79 -12.66 -3.45
CA THR A 20 -1.36 -12.70 -3.08
C THR A 20 -1.14 -12.10 -1.69
N ALA A 21 -1.83 -11.00 -1.35
CA ALA A 21 -1.77 -10.42 -0.01
C ALA A 21 -2.22 -11.43 1.06
N GLU A 22 -3.33 -12.12 0.81
CA GLU A 22 -3.85 -13.17 1.68
C GLU A 22 -2.85 -14.33 1.84
N ARG A 23 -2.32 -14.88 0.73
CA ARG A 23 -1.32 -15.96 0.77
C ARG A 23 -0.04 -15.56 1.52
N CYS A 24 0.36 -14.30 1.43
CA CYS A 24 1.54 -13.79 2.12
C CYS A 24 1.24 -13.33 3.56
N SER A 25 0.03 -13.57 4.08
CA SER A 25 -0.43 -13.13 5.39
C SER A 25 -0.21 -11.63 5.64
N ILE A 26 -0.45 -10.82 4.61
CA ILE A 26 -0.39 -9.36 4.69
C ILE A 26 -1.77 -8.85 5.09
N GLU A 27 -1.82 -8.10 6.20
CA GLU A 27 -3.03 -7.42 6.64
C GLU A 27 -3.47 -6.37 5.61
N THR A 28 -4.77 -6.34 5.31
CA THR A 28 -5.37 -5.41 4.35
C THR A 28 -6.38 -4.51 5.04
N PHE A 29 -6.38 -3.22 4.71
CA PHE A 29 -7.34 -2.25 5.23
C PHE A 29 -7.64 -1.16 4.19
N ILE A 30 -8.70 -0.38 4.42
CA ILE A 30 -9.03 0.80 3.62
C ILE A 30 -8.32 2.01 4.23
N SER A 31 -7.38 2.58 3.48
CA SER A 31 -6.66 3.78 3.94
C SER A 31 -7.57 5.02 3.81
N PRO A 32 -7.72 5.86 4.87
CA PRO A 32 -8.45 7.12 4.78
C PRO A 32 -7.65 8.21 4.04
N THR A 33 -6.39 7.97 3.73
CA THR A 33 -5.46 8.94 3.15
C THR A 33 -5.37 8.80 1.63
N THR A 34 -5.63 9.90 0.93
CA THR A 34 -5.46 10.00 -0.53
C THR A 34 -4.01 9.72 -0.93
N SER A 35 -3.82 9.11 -2.10
CA SER A 35 -2.51 8.82 -2.70
C SER A 35 -2.61 8.87 -4.22
N ASP A 36 -1.49 8.73 -4.92
CA ASP A 36 -1.48 8.69 -6.39
C ASP A 36 -2.26 7.52 -7.00
N TRP A 37 -2.64 6.52 -6.20
CA TRP A 37 -3.54 5.45 -6.62
C TRP A 37 -4.87 6.01 -7.21
N MET A 38 -5.35 7.17 -6.75
CA MET A 38 -6.55 7.79 -7.33
C MET A 38 -6.41 8.14 -8.82
N ARG A 39 -5.18 8.22 -9.34
CA ARG A 39 -4.86 8.54 -10.74
C ARG A 39 -4.61 7.30 -11.59
N LEU A 40 -4.45 6.12 -10.98
CA LEU A 40 -4.22 4.87 -11.71
C LEU A 40 -5.56 4.33 -12.23
N LYS A 41 -5.57 3.95 -13.51
CA LYS A 41 -6.72 3.31 -14.17
C LYS A 41 -6.68 1.78 -14.15
N VAL A 42 -5.75 1.21 -13.39
CA VAL A 42 -5.49 -0.22 -13.29
C VAL A 42 -5.68 -0.69 -11.84
N PRO A 43 -5.98 -1.98 -11.60
CA PRO A 43 -5.90 -2.56 -10.26
C PRO A 43 -4.51 -2.36 -9.65
N ALA A 44 -4.45 -1.96 -8.39
CA ALA A 44 -3.20 -1.73 -7.66
C ALA A 44 -3.37 -1.98 -6.16
N ILE A 45 -2.28 -1.97 -5.41
CA ILE A 45 -2.34 -1.93 -3.95
C ILE A 45 -1.37 -0.84 -3.46
N LYS A 46 -1.67 -0.25 -2.30
CA LYS A 46 -0.76 0.67 -1.61
C LYS A 46 -0.21 -0.04 -0.38
N MET A 47 1.10 -0.28 -0.37
CA MET A 47 1.83 -0.86 0.76
C MET A 47 3.20 -0.19 0.87
N GLY A 48 3.72 -0.02 2.09
CA GLY A 48 5.00 0.63 2.36
C GLY A 48 5.50 0.37 3.78
N PRO A 49 6.81 0.54 4.05
CA PRO A 49 7.35 0.57 5.40
C PRO A 49 6.96 1.86 6.14
N GLY A 50 7.04 1.80 7.47
CA GLY A 50 6.81 2.95 8.34
C GLY A 50 5.35 3.14 8.73
N GLU A 51 5.11 4.18 9.52
CA GLU A 51 3.81 4.46 10.12
C GLU A 51 3.26 5.79 9.62
N SER A 52 2.01 5.78 9.15
CA SER A 52 1.37 7.00 8.62
C SER A 52 1.27 8.13 9.66
N SER A 53 1.26 7.77 10.95
CA SER A 53 1.23 8.72 12.06
C SER A 53 2.54 9.50 12.24
N ARG A 54 3.62 9.12 11.55
CA ARG A 54 4.92 9.82 11.57
C ARG A 54 5.08 10.79 10.41
N SER A 55 4.30 10.67 9.35
CA SER A 55 4.37 11.56 8.19
C SER A 55 4.01 13.00 8.57
N HIS A 56 4.69 13.98 7.98
CA HIS A 56 4.45 15.41 8.19
C HIS A 56 4.67 15.89 9.64
N LYS A 57 5.55 15.22 10.39
CA LYS A 57 6.03 15.66 11.70
C LYS A 57 7.45 16.19 11.61
N ALA A 58 7.81 17.11 12.52
CA ALA A 58 9.15 17.72 12.52
C ALA A 58 10.28 16.70 12.72
N ASP A 59 9.98 15.61 13.43
CA ASP A 59 10.86 14.49 13.75
C ASP A 59 10.51 13.24 12.93
N GLU A 60 10.08 13.39 11.68
CA GLU A 60 9.78 12.25 10.81
C GLU A 60 11.00 11.31 10.68
N PHE A 61 10.78 10.02 10.95
CA PHE A 61 11.82 9.00 10.88
C PHE A 61 11.29 7.65 10.40
N ILE A 62 12.22 6.82 9.94
CA ILE A 62 12.00 5.42 9.58
C ILE A 62 13.04 4.56 10.31
N LEU A 63 12.64 3.39 10.80
CA LEU A 63 13.56 2.44 11.41
C LEU A 63 14.25 1.61 10.32
N LYS A 64 15.55 1.35 10.48
CA LYS A 64 16.28 0.44 9.57
C LYS A 64 15.62 -0.93 9.50
N GLU A 65 14.99 -1.38 10.58
CA GLU A 65 14.29 -2.65 10.63
C GLU A 65 12.98 -2.65 9.83
N GLU A 66 12.24 -1.54 9.82
CA GLU A 66 11.04 -1.38 8.97
C GLU A 66 11.41 -1.54 7.49
N ILE A 67 12.56 -0.98 7.08
CA ILE A 67 13.07 -1.11 5.72
C ILE A 67 13.43 -2.57 5.41
N ARG A 68 14.20 -3.25 6.29
CA ARG A 68 14.59 -4.66 6.08
C ARG A 68 13.37 -5.57 5.97
N HIS A 69 12.41 -5.40 6.86
CA HIS A 69 11.16 -6.18 6.83
C HIS A 69 10.36 -5.90 5.56
N ALA A 70 10.24 -4.63 5.14
CA ALA A 70 9.54 -4.30 3.90
C ALA A 70 10.22 -4.93 2.67
N ILE A 71 11.56 -4.93 2.59
CA ILE A 71 12.28 -5.61 1.50
C ILE A 71 11.88 -7.08 1.43
N HIS A 72 11.93 -7.82 2.55
CA HIS A 72 11.51 -9.22 2.59
C HIS A 72 10.03 -9.39 2.18
N LYS A 73 9.14 -8.53 2.67
CA LYS A 73 7.72 -8.55 2.31
C LYS A 73 7.48 -8.31 0.83
N TYR A 74 8.14 -7.33 0.22
CA TYR A 74 8.03 -7.05 -1.21
C TYR A 74 8.53 -8.22 -2.05
N ILE A 75 9.70 -8.77 -1.72
CA ILE A 75 10.24 -9.96 -2.41
C ILE A 75 9.25 -11.12 -2.31
N ASN A 76 8.75 -11.39 -1.10
CA ASN A 76 7.79 -12.47 -0.87
C ASN A 76 6.51 -12.27 -1.70
N PHE A 77 5.95 -11.04 -1.70
CA PHE A 77 4.74 -10.72 -2.45
C PHE A 77 4.93 -10.88 -3.96
N ILE A 78 6.00 -10.30 -4.52
CA ILE A 78 6.28 -10.35 -5.96
C ILE A 78 6.54 -11.78 -6.42
N THR A 79 7.26 -12.57 -5.61
CA THR A 79 7.56 -13.98 -5.94
C THR A 79 6.30 -14.86 -5.96
N HIS A 80 5.31 -14.55 -5.12
CA HIS A 80 4.06 -15.31 -5.03
C HIS A 80 2.91 -14.71 -5.85
N LEU A 81 3.15 -13.61 -6.57
CA LEU A 81 2.18 -13.02 -7.48
C LEU A 81 2.12 -13.88 -8.75
N LYS A 82 0.94 -14.44 -9.02
CA LYS A 82 0.64 -15.27 -10.19
C LYS A 82 -0.20 -14.50 -11.19
#